data_AF-A0A7S2N4P8-F1
#
_entry.id   AF-A0A7S2N4P8-F1
#
_cell.length_a   1.000
_cell.length_b   1.000
_cell.length_c   1.000
_cell.angle_alpha   90.00
_cell.angle_beta   90.00
_cell.angle_gamma   90.00
#
_symmetry.space_group_name_H-M   'P 1'
#
loop_
_entity.id
_entity.type
_entity.pdbx_description
1 polymer ?
#
loop_
_entity_poly.entity_id
_entity_poly.type
_entity_poly.pdbx_seq_one_letter_code
_entity_poly.pdbx_strand_id
1 'polypeptide(L)'
;SERRKVGFLGLLRETFGQTFRRASWGSVEQHDEIERDTDQSDSSSQGQTSLSARKAMRAELGRRKALERRSRAQAQKERNEHKKGVELKSTVSSDVKKFTGSLGTMRLMFQAFYFDKIGTGNISVVEKHQYCSAMDERGSVVCAIPFGAPVNLKVNMDLQTTLTEGDKLEIVVTPKITRFLSAPLHKLFKPTTLEMPACGDKEQAKDFDLFQQTYTWVPVKCGTYKLSGDFPPWVTTGADLTQTTVTAPKDMPKWVEKLLPSKVGKMPPFSLSTRVNMKHADGSVFGSFTLEAGLE
;
A
#
# COMPACT_ATOMS: atom_id res chain seq x y z
N SER A 1 3.19 36.62 -10.98
CA SER A 1 3.39 35.42 -10.14
C SER A 1 2.13 35.19 -9.33
N GLU A 2 1.30 34.25 -9.77
CA GLU A 2 -0.02 33.98 -9.20
C GLU A 2 0.15 32.93 -8.09
N ARG A 3 0.00 33.33 -6.83
CA ARG A 3 0.15 32.42 -5.68
C ARG A 3 -1.04 31.46 -5.62
N ARG A 4 -0.85 30.19 -6.01
CA ARG A 4 -1.86 29.15 -5.85
C ARG A 4 -2.19 28.97 -4.36
N LYS A 5 -3.46 29.17 -4.01
CA LYS A 5 -4.00 28.80 -2.70
C LYS A 5 -4.41 27.33 -2.77
N VAL A 6 -3.64 26.47 -2.11
CA VAL A 6 -3.95 25.04 -2.04
C VAL A 6 -4.33 24.76 -0.58
N GLY A 7 -5.56 24.34 -0.33
CA GLY A 7 -5.97 23.90 1.01
C GLY A 7 -5.15 22.68 1.47
N PHE A 8 -5.09 22.39 2.77
CA PHE A 8 -4.32 21.25 3.29
C PHE A 8 -4.68 19.92 2.59
N LEU A 9 -5.96 19.70 2.31
CA LEU A 9 -6.46 18.56 1.53
C LEU A 9 -6.11 18.65 0.02
N GLY A 10 -6.03 19.87 -0.50
CA GLY A 10 -5.52 20.13 -1.86
C GLY A 10 -4.03 19.81 -2.01
N LEU A 11 -3.24 19.88 -0.93
CA LEU A 11 -1.82 19.57 -0.92
C LEU A 11 -1.59 18.05 -1.12
N LEU A 12 -2.41 17.25 -0.43
CA LEU A 12 -2.51 15.81 -0.68
C LEU A 12 -2.99 15.55 -2.11
N ARG A 13 -3.97 16.31 -2.61
CA ARG A 13 -4.45 16.20 -3.99
C ARG A 13 -3.35 16.45 -5.04
N GLU A 14 -2.54 17.49 -4.92
CA GLU A 14 -1.48 17.78 -5.92
C GLU A 14 -0.35 16.76 -5.85
N THR A 15 0.06 16.35 -4.65
CA THR A 15 1.16 15.39 -4.45
C THR A 15 0.78 13.98 -4.92
N PHE A 16 -0.44 13.52 -4.63
CA PHE A 16 -0.89 12.18 -5.00
C PHE A 16 -1.54 12.15 -6.40
N GLY A 17 -2.34 13.16 -6.76
CA GLY A 17 -3.08 13.21 -8.01
C GLY A 17 -2.22 13.35 -9.27
N GLN A 18 -1.06 14.03 -9.19
CA GLN A 18 -0.14 14.08 -10.34
C GLN A 18 0.61 12.76 -10.55
N THR A 19 0.92 12.05 -9.46
CA THR A 19 1.59 10.75 -9.51
C THR A 19 0.69 9.68 -10.15
N PHE A 20 -0.60 9.67 -9.84
CA PHE A 20 -1.55 8.72 -10.43
C PHE A 20 -1.98 9.05 -11.87
N ARG A 21 -2.04 10.34 -12.26
CA ARG A 21 -2.43 10.72 -13.63
C ARG A 21 -1.36 10.48 -14.70
N ARG A 22 -0.08 10.41 -14.32
CA ARG A 22 1.04 10.12 -15.25
C ARG A 22 1.40 8.65 -15.36
N ALA A 23 0.94 7.81 -14.42
CA ALA A 23 0.94 6.36 -14.57
C ALA A 23 -0.22 5.93 -15.49
N SER A 24 -0.27 6.46 -16.71
CA SER A 24 -1.06 5.84 -17.77
C SER A 24 -0.37 4.51 -18.08
N TRP A 25 -1.00 3.42 -17.64
CA TRP A 25 -0.58 2.04 -17.84
C TRP A 25 -0.05 1.86 -19.27
N GLY A 26 1.24 1.57 -19.40
CA GLY A 26 1.81 1.09 -20.65
C GLY A 26 1.08 -0.17 -21.09
N SER A 27 1.02 -0.39 -22.40
CA SER A 27 0.35 -1.51 -23.09
C SER A 27 0.20 -2.76 -22.22
N VAL A 28 -1.01 -2.99 -21.71
CA VAL A 28 -1.35 -4.23 -21.00
C VAL A 28 -1.63 -5.28 -22.08
N GLU A 29 -0.69 -6.18 -22.30
CA GLU A 29 -0.92 -7.37 -23.14
C GLU A 29 -1.70 -8.39 -22.32
N GLN A 30 -2.93 -8.68 -22.75
CA GLN A 30 -3.78 -9.72 -22.17
C GLN A 30 -3.55 -11.02 -22.93
N HIS A 31 -3.12 -12.06 -22.23
CA HIS A 31 -3.04 -13.43 -22.76
C HIS A 31 -4.16 -14.26 -22.13
N ASP A 32 -5.13 -14.69 -22.95
CA ASP A 32 -6.20 -15.60 -22.53
C ASP A 32 -5.79 -17.05 -22.90
N GLU A 33 -5.39 -17.85 -21.91
CA GLU A 33 -5.30 -19.32 -22.02
C GLU A 33 -6.31 -19.93 -21.04
N ILE A 34 -7.23 -20.76 -21.56
CA ILE A 34 -8.26 -21.47 -20.78
C ILE A 34 -8.05 -22.98 -20.98
N GLU A 35 -7.54 -23.66 -19.96
CA GLU A 35 -7.60 -25.13 -19.85
C GLU A 35 -8.76 -25.50 -18.91
N ARG A 36 -9.68 -26.35 -19.41
CA ARG A 36 -10.78 -26.96 -18.64
C ARG A 36 -10.45 -28.43 -18.41
N ASP A 37 -10.17 -28.81 -17.16
CA ASP A 37 -10.26 -30.19 -16.73
C ASP A 37 -11.53 -30.40 -15.91
N THR A 38 -12.28 -31.42 -16.34
CA THR A 38 -13.52 -31.90 -15.73
C THR A 38 -13.19 -33.26 -15.16
N ASP A 39 -13.41 -33.49 -13.87
CA ASP A 39 -13.41 -34.85 -13.33
C ASP A 39 -14.63 -35.10 -12.43
N GLN A 40 -15.39 -36.12 -12.84
CA GLN A 40 -16.41 -36.83 -12.09
C GLN A 40 -15.79 -37.68 -10.98
N SER A 41 -16.51 -37.89 -9.88
CA SER A 41 -16.64 -39.26 -9.31
C SER A 41 -17.71 -39.37 -8.23
N ASP A 42 -18.32 -40.55 -8.27
CA ASP A 42 -19.60 -40.96 -7.72
C ASP A 42 -19.62 -41.29 -6.22
N SER A 43 -20.87 -41.34 -5.76
CA SER A 43 -21.35 -41.72 -4.44
C SER A 43 -21.25 -43.21 -4.08
N SER A 44 -21.33 -43.45 -2.77
CA SER A 44 -22.04 -44.55 -2.06
C SER A 44 -21.19 -45.63 -1.35
N SER A 45 -21.32 -45.66 -0.01
CA SER A 45 -21.65 -46.88 0.74
C SER A 45 -21.97 -46.53 2.21
N GLN A 46 -23.15 -46.97 2.66
CA GLN A 46 -23.61 -46.92 4.05
C GLN A 46 -23.26 -48.23 4.77
N GLY A 47 -23.03 -48.13 6.08
CA GLY A 47 -23.28 -49.23 7.02
C GLY A 47 -22.07 -49.82 7.72
N GLN A 48 -21.59 -49.14 8.77
CA GLN A 48 -20.91 -49.73 9.95
C GLN A 48 -20.70 -48.62 10.98
N THR A 49 -21.63 -48.45 11.93
CA THR A 49 -21.69 -47.29 12.84
C THR A 49 -21.44 -47.70 14.30
N SER A 50 -20.20 -47.52 14.76
CA SER A 50 -19.87 -47.11 16.16
C SER A 50 -18.35 -47.06 16.38
N LEU A 51 -17.60 -48.04 15.87
CA LEU A 51 -16.13 -48.07 15.92
C LEU A 51 -15.48 -47.15 14.87
N SER A 52 -16.09 -47.05 13.69
CA SER A 52 -15.73 -46.11 12.62
C SER A 52 -15.87 -44.65 13.06
N ALA A 53 -16.97 -44.32 13.76
CA ALA A 53 -17.25 -42.96 14.23
C ALA A 53 -16.21 -42.47 15.26
N ARG A 54 -15.74 -43.35 16.16
CA ARG A 54 -14.67 -43.01 17.12
C ARG A 54 -13.31 -42.82 16.44
N LYS A 55 -13.00 -43.62 15.40
CA LYS A 55 -11.78 -43.42 14.60
C LYS A 55 -11.86 -42.13 13.77
N ALA A 56 -13.01 -41.84 13.17
CA ALA A 56 -13.25 -40.61 12.42
C ALA A 56 -13.15 -39.37 13.31
N MET A 57 -13.74 -39.40 14.51
CA MET A 57 -13.65 -38.28 15.48
C MET A 57 -12.20 -38.05 15.95
N ARG A 58 -11.41 -39.11 16.19
CA ARG A 58 -9.97 -38.96 16.53
C ARG A 58 -9.15 -38.40 15.36
N ALA A 59 -9.43 -38.86 14.14
CA ALA A 59 -8.78 -38.35 12.93
C ALA A 59 -9.12 -36.86 12.70
N GLU A 60 -10.37 -36.47 12.92
CA GLU A 60 -10.83 -35.09 12.79
C GLU A 60 -10.23 -34.17 13.86
N LEU A 61 -10.14 -34.65 15.11
CA LEU A 61 -9.45 -33.92 16.18
C LEU A 61 -7.95 -33.73 15.86
N GLY A 62 -7.33 -34.74 15.24
CA GLY A 62 -5.95 -34.67 14.75
C GLY A 62 -5.78 -33.62 13.64
N ARG A 63 -6.69 -33.59 12.66
CA ARG A 63 -6.70 -32.57 11.59
C ARG A 63 -6.87 -31.17 12.14
N ARG A 64 -7.80 -30.94 13.08
CA ARG A 64 -7.99 -29.63 13.72
C ARG A 64 -6.75 -29.15 14.46
N LYS A 65 -6.10 -30.03 15.25
CA LYS A 65 -4.84 -29.69 15.93
C LYS A 65 -3.71 -29.39 14.95
N ALA A 66 -3.64 -30.10 13.82
CA ALA A 66 -2.65 -29.84 12.78
C ALA A 66 -2.89 -28.49 12.09
N LEU A 67 -4.15 -28.16 11.79
CA LEU A 67 -4.55 -26.87 11.20
C LEU A 67 -4.23 -25.70 12.14
N GLU A 68 -4.53 -25.85 13.43
CA GLU A 68 -4.25 -24.84 14.45
C GLU A 68 -2.74 -24.61 14.65
N ARG A 69 -1.92 -25.68 14.58
CA ARG A 69 -0.46 -25.54 14.61
C ARG A 69 0.07 -24.79 13.39
N ARG A 70 -0.47 -25.05 12.20
CA ARG A 70 -0.11 -24.33 10.97
C ARG A 70 -0.49 -22.85 11.06
N SER A 71 -1.69 -22.52 11.54
CA SER A 71 -2.11 -21.12 11.66
C SER A 71 -1.26 -20.34 12.66
N ARG A 72 -0.89 -20.94 13.81
CA ARG A 72 0.01 -20.31 14.78
C ARG A 72 1.42 -20.10 14.22
N ALA A 73 1.96 -21.07 13.49
CA ALA A 73 3.27 -20.94 12.85
C ALA A 73 3.28 -19.81 11.80
N GLN A 74 2.21 -19.69 11.01
CA GLN A 74 2.05 -18.61 10.04
C GLN A 74 1.95 -17.24 10.71
N ALA A 75 1.10 -17.09 11.74
CA ALA A 75 0.99 -15.85 12.51
C ALA A 75 2.33 -15.43 13.16
N GLN A 76 3.14 -16.40 13.60
CA GLN A 76 4.45 -16.12 14.18
C GLN A 76 5.49 -15.72 13.13
N LYS A 77 5.44 -16.34 11.94
CA LYS A 77 6.23 -15.91 10.79
C LYS A 77 5.90 -14.46 10.41
N GLU A 78 4.62 -14.11 10.28
CA GLU A 78 4.17 -12.74 10.00
C GLU A 78 4.63 -11.74 11.05
N ARG A 79 4.58 -12.07 12.34
CA ARG A 79 5.10 -11.21 13.42
C ARG A 79 6.61 -10.98 13.31
N ASN A 80 7.38 -12.01 12.98
CA ASN A 80 8.83 -11.89 12.83
C ASN A 80 9.19 -11.07 11.58
N GLU A 81 8.43 -11.22 10.51
CA GLU A 81 8.58 -10.42 9.29
C GLU A 81 8.22 -8.95 9.52
N HIS A 82 7.18 -8.69 10.32
CA HIS A 82 6.85 -7.34 10.76
C HIS A 82 8.00 -6.71 11.54
N LYS A 83 8.67 -7.45 12.43
CA LYS A 83 9.85 -6.97 13.17
C LYS A 83 11.03 -6.65 12.24
N LYS A 84 11.36 -7.51 11.27
CA LYS A 84 12.44 -7.24 10.30
C LYS A 84 12.16 -6.00 9.44
N GLY A 85 10.91 -5.81 9.01
CA GLY A 85 10.51 -4.59 8.29
C GLY A 85 10.61 -3.31 9.15
N VAL A 86 10.47 -3.43 10.48
CA VAL A 86 10.69 -2.30 11.41
C VAL A 86 12.18 -1.98 11.56
N GLU A 87 13.06 -2.98 11.55
CA GLU A 87 14.52 -2.74 11.60
C GLU A 87 15.05 -2.01 10.37
N LEU A 88 14.64 -2.42 9.16
CA LEU A 88 14.96 -1.72 7.89
C LEU A 88 14.54 -0.24 7.91
N LYS A 89 13.38 0.08 8.50
CA LYS A 89 12.93 1.47 8.68
C LYS A 89 13.85 2.27 9.60
N SER A 90 14.45 1.63 10.60
CA SER A 90 15.29 2.32 11.58
C SER A 90 16.65 2.71 10.99
N THR A 91 17.25 1.84 10.16
CA THR A 91 18.54 2.09 9.48
C THR A 91 18.42 3.23 8.45
N VAL A 92 17.36 3.24 7.64
CA VAL A 92 17.13 4.33 6.66
C VAL A 92 16.86 5.66 7.37
N SER A 93 16.11 5.64 8.48
CA SER A 93 15.85 6.85 9.27
C SER A 93 17.14 7.46 9.87
N SER A 94 18.12 6.64 10.27
CA SER A 94 19.40 7.15 10.79
C SER A 94 20.29 7.81 9.74
N ASP A 95 20.29 7.31 8.49
CA ASP A 95 21.08 7.91 7.43
C ASP A 95 20.40 9.15 6.85
N VAL A 96 19.06 9.16 6.75
CA VAL A 96 18.30 10.35 6.33
C VAL A 96 18.44 11.50 7.35
N LYS A 97 18.49 11.21 8.66
CA LYS A 97 18.70 12.22 9.71
C LYS A 97 20.05 12.95 9.61
N LYS A 98 21.06 12.38 8.94
CA LYS A 98 22.35 13.06 8.72
C LYS A 98 22.27 14.15 7.63
N PHE A 99 21.19 14.19 6.84
CA PHE A 99 21.03 15.10 5.71
C PHE A 99 20.00 16.23 5.94
N THR A 100 19.35 16.31 7.10
CA THR A 100 18.22 17.24 7.32
C THR A 100 18.65 18.66 7.66
N GLY A 101 19.00 19.43 6.62
CA GLY A 101 18.71 20.87 6.57
C GLY A 101 17.34 21.18 5.91
N SER A 102 16.67 20.18 5.31
CA SER A 102 15.38 20.34 4.63
C SER A 102 14.20 20.01 5.54
N LEU A 103 13.22 20.91 5.62
CA LEU A 103 12.03 20.86 6.49
C LEU A 103 10.95 19.84 6.06
N GLY A 104 11.25 18.89 5.16
CA GLY A 104 10.30 17.82 4.79
C GLY A 104 10.86 16.80 3.80
N THR A 105 10.35 15.56 3.89
CA THR A 105 10.80 14.42 3.09
C THR A 105 9.61 13.55 2.69
N MET A 106 9.57 13.12 1.43
CA MET A 106 8.67 12.07 0.97
C MET A 106 9.37 10.71 1.10
N ARG A 107 8.79 9.78 1.87
CA ARG A 107 9.28 8.42 2.04
C ARG A 107 8.47 7.43 1.21
N LEU A 108 9.01 7.04 0.07
CA LEU A 108 8.46 5.96 -0.74
C LEU A 108 8.96 4.62 -0.17
N MET A 109 8.06 3.76 0.32
CA MET A 109 8.42 2.42 0.79
C MET A 109 7.79 1.34 -0.09
N PHE A 110 8.59 0.80 -1.01
CA PHE A 110 8.20 -0.37 -1.77
C PHE A 110 8.54 -1.59 -0.92
N GLN A 111 7.54 -2.12 -0.22
CA GLN A 111 7.67 -3.39 0.47
C GLN A 111 7.47 -4.50 -0.57
N ALA A 112 8.34 -5.51 -0.56
CA ALA A 112 8.28 -6.63 -1.50
C ALA A 112 6.85 -7.14 -1.72
N PHE A 113 6.48 -7.35 -2.99
CA PHE A 113 5.24 -7.99 -3.37
C PHE A 113 5.37 -9.49 -3.08
N TYR A 114 4.60 -9.99 -2.12
CA TYR A 114 4.53 -11.43 -1.84
C TYR A 114 3.54 -12.08 -2.77
N PHE A 115 3.92 -12.28 -4.03
CA PHE A 115 3.10 -13.09 -4.92
C PHE A 115 3.11 -14.54 -4.44
N ASP A 116 2.12 -14.92 -3.64
CA ASP A 116 1.96 -16.28 -3.18
C ASP A 116 1.46 -17.09 -4.39
N LYS A 117 2.42 -17.71 -5.10
CA LYS A 117 2.30 -18.81 -6.08
C LYS A 117 2.32 -18.51 -7.59
N ILE A 118 2.02 -17.32 -8.11
CA ILE A 118 1.97 -17.10 -9.59
C ILE A 118 2.41 -15.68 -10.00
N GLY A 119 3.49 -15.17 -9.42
CA GLY A 119 4.01 -13.87 -9.80
C GLY A 119 5.49 -13.70 -9.50
N THR A 120 6.26 -13.28 -10.50
CA THR A 120 7.62 -12.78 -10.33
C THR A 120 7.57 -11.26 -10.38
N GLY A 121 8.28 -10.63 -9.44
CA GLY A 121 8.27 -9.18 -9.27
C GLY A 121 9.66 -8.63 -8.97
N ASN A 122 10.30 -7.97 -9.94
CA ASN A 122 11.53 -7.20 -9.68
C ASN A 122 11.26 -5.72 -9.94
N ILE A 123 11.30 -4.90 -8.89
CA ILE A 123 11.27 -3.43 -8.99
C ILE A 123 12.63 -2.89 -8.55
N SER A 124 13.51 -2.61 -9.49
CA SER A 124 14.80 -1.98 -9.16
C SER A 124 14.71 -0.47 -9.36
N VAL A 125 15.00 0.27 -8.30
CA VAL A 125 15.21 1.72 -8.36
C VAL A 125 16.71 1.96 -8.43
N VAL A 126 17.22 2.32 -9.61
CA VAL A 126 18.65 2.57 -9.82
C VAL A 126 18.92 4.06 -9.67
N GLU A 127 18.99 4.52 -8.43
CA GLU A 127 19.60 5.80 -8.11
C GLU A 127 20.99 5.57 -7.50
N LYS A 128 21.92 6.52 -7.69
CA LYS A 128 23.20 6.57 -6.95
C LYS A 128 22.92 6.80 -5.46
N HIS A 129 22.58 5.74 -4.73
CA HIS A 129 22.66 5.48 -3.26
C HIS A 129 22.29 6.56 -2.22
N GLN A 130 21.97 7.80 -2.60
CA GLN A 130 21.90 8.92 -1.67
C GLN A 130 20.54 9.01 -0.99
N TYR A 131 19.47 8.62 -1.69
CA TYR A 131 18.10 8.75 -1.19
C TYR A 131 17.36 7.42 -1.08
N CYS A 132 17.82 6.36 -1.74
CA CYS A 132 17.22 5.03 -1.66
C CYS A 132 18.15 4.04 -0.94
N SER A 133 17.57 3.18 -0.11
CA SER A 133 18.25 2.01 0.46
C SER A 133 18.63 1.03 -0.64
N ALA A 134 19.63 0.19 -0.37
CA ALA A 134 19.83 -1.00 -1.17
C ALA A 134 18.55 -1.86 -1.16
N MET A 135 18.33 -2.58 -2.27
CA MET A 135 17.27 -3.58 -2.36
C MET A 135 17.55 -4.71 -1.39
N ASP A 136 16.58 -5.11 -0.56
CA ASP A 136 16.74 -6.27 0.33
C ASP A 136 16.63 -7.59 -0.45
N GLU A 137 16.91 -8.73 0.21
CA GLU A 137 16.82 -10.08 -0.38
C GLU A 137 15.41 -10.41 -0.94
N ARG A 138 14.40 -9.61 -0.59
CA ARG A 138 13.01 -9.79 -1.01
C ARG A 138 12.61 -8.82 -2.13
N GLY A 139 13.50 -7.95 -2.57
CA GLY A 139 13.19 -6.94 -3.58
C GLY A 139 12.58 -5.64 -3.03
N SER A 140 12.56 -5.44 -1.70
CA SER A 140 12.05 -4.21 -1.10
C SER A 140 13.05 -3.07 -1.23
N VAL A 141 12.57 -1.84 -1.46
CA VAL A 141 13.39 -0.63 -1.53
C VAL A 141 12.69 0.52 -0.79
N VAL A 142 13.46 1.27 -0.02
CA VAL A 142 12.98 2.45 0.71
C VAL A 142 13.68 3.68 0.17
N CYS A 143 12.94 4.63 -0.37
CA CYS A 143 13.47 5.90 -0.85
C CYS A 143 12.95 7.05 0.01
N ALA A 144 13.84 7.93 0.46
CA ALA A 144 13.54 9.17 1.18
C ALA A 144 13.97 10.36 0.32
N ILE A 145 13.02 10.87 -0.46
CA ILE A 145 13.22 11.98 -1.40
C ILE A 145 12.99 13.30 -0.66
N PRO A 146 14.01 14.18 -0.54
CA PRO A 146 13.81 15.50 0.07
C PRO A 146 12.97 16.39 -0.85
N PHE A 147 12.10 17.20 -0.26
CA PHE A 147 11.34 18.19 -1.03
C PHE A 147 12.24 19.27 -1.62
N GLY A 148 11.96 19.71 -2.85
CA GLY A 148 12.73 20.72 -3.57
C GLY A 148 14.05 20.26 -4.16
N ALA A 149 14.50 19.03 -3.88
CA ALA A 149 15.72 18.47 -4.47
C ALA A 149 15.41 17.70 -5.76
N PRO A 150 16.19 17.90 -6.83
CA PRO A 150 16.11 17.04 -8.01
C PRO A 150 16.67 15.65 -7.67
N VAL A 151 15.90 14.62 -8.02
CA VAL A 151 16.21 13.21 -7.82
C VAL A 151 16.15 12.52 -9.17
N ASN A 152 17.17 11.72 -9.48
CA ASN A 152 17.22 10.97 -10.73
C ASN A 152 16.75 9.54 -10.47
N LEU A 153 15.56 9.23 -10.96
CA LEU A 153 14.93 7.93 -10.76
C LEU A 153 15.01 7.12 -12.05
N LYS A 154 15.58 5.92 -11.96
CA LYS A 154 15.41 4.87 -12.96
C LYS A 154 14.59 3.76 -12.32
N VAL A 155 13.54 3.31 -12.98
CA VAL A 155 12.70 2.19 -12.51
C VAL A 155 12.74 1.11 -13.57
N ASN A 156 13.14 -0.09 -13.18
CA ASN A 156 12.86 -1.29 -13.97
C ASN A 156 11.79 -2.07 -13.22
N MET A 157 10.72 -2.43 -13.90
CA MET A 157 9.66 -3.26 -13.36
C MET A 157 9.42 -4.47 -14.27
N ASP A 158 9.28 -5.63 -13.65
CA ASP A 158 8.70 -6.82 -14.27
C ASP A 158 7.81 -7.45 -13.20
N LEU A 159 6.50 -7.26 -13.35
CA LEU A 159 5.47 -7.71 -12.42
C LEU A 159 4.51 -8.61 -13.19
N GLN A 160 4.26 -9.81 -12.67
CA GLN A 160 3.20 -10.66 -13.16
C GLN A 160 2.26 -11.02 -12.00
N THR A 161 0.95 -10.94 -12.23
CA THR A 161 -0.07 -11.28 -11.23
C THR A 161 -1.32 -11.79 -11.92
N THR A 162 -2.02 -12.74 -11.29
CA THR A 162 -3.37 -13.16 -11.70
C THR A 162 -4.36 -12.58 -10.71
N LEU A 163 -5.39 -11.90 -11.21
CA LEU A 163 -6.50 -11.39 -10.41
C LEU A 163 -7.74 -12.23 -10.68
N THR A 164 -8.35 -12.73 -9.62
CA THR A 164 -9.54 -13.58 -9.64
C THR A 164 -10.73 -12.88 -9.01
N GLU A 165 -11.93 -13.31 -9.39
CA GLU A 165 -13.16 -12.76 -8.83
C GLU A 165 -13.18 -12.94 -7.30
N GLY A 166 -13.51 -11.87 -6.58
CA GLY A 166 -13.49 -11.83 -5.12
C GLY A 166 -12.17 -11.32 -4.52
N ASP A 167 -11.10 -11.18 -5.32
CA ASP A 167 -9.89 -10.48 -4.88
C ASP A 167 -10.19 -9.01 -4.58
N LYS A 168 -9.51 -8.46 -3.57
CA LYS A 168 -9.77 -7.11 -3.05
C LYS A 168 -8.51 -6.26 -2.98
N LEU A 169 -8.70 -4.97 -3.22
CA LEU A 169 -7.76 -3.91 -2.89
C LEU A 169 -8.20 -3.26 -1.57
N GLU A 170 -7.36 -3.36 -0.54
CA GLU A 170 -7.55 -2.67 0.74
C GLU A 170 -6.57 -1.51 0.85
N ILE A 171 -7.08 -0.28 0.90
CA ILE A 171 -6.30 0.95 1.07
C ILE A 171 -6.49 1.43 2.50
N VAL A 172 -5.43 1.37 3.31
CA VAL A 172 -5.38 1.84 4.69
C VAL A 172 -4.60 3.14 4.76
N VAL A 173 -5.29 4.25 4.99
CA VAL A 173 -4.69 5.58 5.16
C VAL A 173 -4.55 5.86 6.65
N THR A 174 -3.30 5.91 7.13
CA THR A 174 -2.98 6.15 8.53
C THR A 174 -2.20 7.46 8.70
N PRO A 175 -2.79 8.48 9.34
CA PRO A 175 -2.07 9.69 9.72
C PRO A 175 -1.16 9.39 10.91
N LYS A 176 0.11 9.78 10.81
CA LYS A 176 1.09 9.76 11.89
C LYS A 176 1.40 11.19 12.28
N ILE A 177 0.98 11.59 13.47
CA ILE A 177 1.20 12.93 13.99
C ILE A 177 2.08 12.78 15.21
N THR A 178 3.29 13.34 15.15
CA THR A 178 4.21 13.28 16.29
C THR A 178 3.94 14.44 17.25
N ARG A 179 4.23 14.25 18.55
CA ARG A 179 4.22 15.29 19.62
C ARG A 179 2.84 15.76 20.12
N PHE A 180 2.87 16.82 20.93
CA PHE A 180 1.82 17.36 21.81
C PHE A 180 0.44 17.63 21.16
N LEU A 181 0.38 17.79 19.83
CA LEU A 181 -0.88 17.96 19.10
C LEU A 181 -1.51 16.62 18.66
N SER A 182 -0.90 15.48 18.97
CA SER A 182 -1.36 14.15 18.55
C SER A 182 -2.74 13.82 19.11
N ALA A 183 -3.02 14.08 20.39
CA ALA A 183 -4.29 13.70 21.01
C ALA A 183 -5.54 14.35 20.37
N PRO A 184 -5.61 15.69 20.20
CA PRO A 184 -6.75 16.31 19.52
C PRO A 184 -6.80 15.96 18.02
N LEU A 185 -5.66 15.90 17.34
CA LEU A 185 -5.63 15.63 15.90
C LEU A 185 -5.93 14.16 15.57
N HIS A 186 -5.54 13.19 16.40
CA HIS A 186 -5.90 11.77 16.21
C HIS A 186 -7.41 11.54 16.31
N LYS A 187 -8.13 12.34 17.10
CA LYS A 187 -9.60 12.26 17.17
C LYS A 187 -10.24 12.71 15.86
N LEU A 188 -9.62 13.67 15.16
CA LEU A 188 -10.10 14.23 13.90
C LEU A 188 -9.67 13.37 12.71
N PHE A 189 -8.44 12.86 12.73
CA PHE A 189 -7.85 12.08 11.66
C PHE A 189 -7.76 10.61 12.09
N LYS A 190 -8.90 9.90 11.98
CA LYS A 190 -8.94 8.46 12.19
C LYS A 190 -8.35 7.73 10.98
N PRO A 191 -7.66 6.58 11.19
CA PRO A 191 -7.29 5.71 10.09
C PRO A 191 -8.53 5.37 9.26
N THR A 192 -8.41 5.51 7.94
CA THR A 192 -9.50 5.19 7.01
C THR A 192 -9.10 3.96 6.22
N THR A 193 -9.96 2.95 6.22
CA THR A 193 -9.78 1.74 5.40
C THR A 193 -10.82 1.75 4.31
N LEU A 194 -10.38 1.64 3.06
CA LEU A 194 -11.21 1.49 1.88
C LEU A 194 -11.00 0.09 1.32
N GLU A 195 -12.08 -0.65 1.09
CA GLU A 195 -12.04 -1.93 0.40
C GLU A 195 -12.80 -1.84 -0.93
N MET A 196 -12.14 -2.34 -1.98
CA MET A 196 -12.61 -2.27 -3.37
C MET A 196 -12.34 -3.62 -4.05
N PRO A 197 -13.16 -4.05 -5.02
CA PRO A 197 -12.82 -5.22 -5.85
C PRO A 197 -11.55 -4.94 -6.65
N ALA A 198 -10.60 -5.87 -6.63
CA ALA A 198 -9.37 -5.76 -7.42
C ALA A 198 -9.65 -5.95 -8.92
N CYS A 199 -10.56 -6.87 -9.24
CA CYS A 199 -11.09 -7.10 -10.57
C CYS A 199 -12.58 -7.44 -10.52
N GLY A 200 -13.27 -7.35 -11.66
CA GLY A 200 -14.69 -7.62 -11.79
C GLY A 200 -15.29 -6.91 -13.01
N ASP A 201 -16.60 -7.04 -13.16
CA ASP A 201 -17.33 -6.34 -14.22
C ASP A 201 -17.49 -4.85 -13.91
N LYS A 202 -17.65 -4.04 -14.95
CA LYS A 202 -17.87 -2.58 -14.82
C LYS A 202 -19.10 -2.25 -13.98
N GLU A 203 -20.05 -3.16 -13.89
CA GLU A 203 -21.26 -3.04 -13.05
C GLU A 203 -20.95 -3.04 -11.55
N GLN A 204 -19.79 -3.54 -11.15
CA GLN A 204 -19.28 -3.50 -9.77
C GLN A 204 -18.58 -2.17 -9.44
N ALA A 205 -18.76 -1.13 -10.27
CA ALA A 205 -18.24 0.19 -9.98
C ALA A 205 -18.79 0.71 -8.65
N LYS A 206 -17.90 1.27 -7.82
CA LYS A 206 -18.25 1.73 -6.47
C LYS A 206 -17.77 3.16 -6.27
N ASP A 207 -18.70 4.00 -5.84
CA ASP A 207 -18.38 5.34 -5.38
C ASP A 207 -17.89 5.30 -3.94
N PHE A 208 -16.87 6.09 -3.64
CA PHE A 208 -16.36 6.28 -2.30
C PHE A 208 -15.97 7.74 -2.09
N ASP A 209 -16.28 8.26 -0.90
CA ASP A 209 -15.93 9.62 -0.53
C ASP A 209 -14.56 9.65 0.14
N LEU A 210 -13.64 10.39 -0.45
CA LEU A 210 -12.34 10.67 0.12
C LEU A 210 -12.11 12.18 0.13
N PHE A 211 -11.89 12.75 1.32
CA PHE A 211 -11.67 14.19 1.49
C PHE A 211 -12.78 15.09 0.91
N GLN A 212 -14.05 14.76 1.19
CA GLN A 212 -15.23 15.47 0.69
C GLN A 212 -15.36 15.47 -0.86
N GLN A 213 -14.69 14.55 -1.53
CA GLN A 213 -14.83 14.31 -2.96
C GLN A 213 -15.23 12.87 -3.19
N THR A 214 -16.25 12.68 -4.03
CA THR A 214 -16.69 11.35 -4.47
C THR A 214 -15.81 10.91 -5.62
N TYR A 215 -15.23 9.72 -5.48
CA TYR A 215 -14.44 9.05 -6.50
C TYR A 215 -15.14 7.77 -6.91
N THR A 216 -15.18 7.48 -8.20
CA THR A 216 -15.71 6.23 -8.74
C THR A 216 -14.57 5.28 -9.03
N TRP A 217 -14.56 4.12 -8.38
CA TRP A 217 -13.68 3.01 -8.72
C TRP A 217 -14.38 2.09 -9.70
N VAL A 218 -13.73 1.83 -10.83
CA VAL A 218 -14.19 0.85 -11.82
C VAL A 218 -13.17 -0.29 -11.83
N PRO A 219 -13.54 -1.51 -11.42
CA PRO A 219 -12.61 -2.62 -11.41
C PRO A 219 -12.17 -2.99 -12.83
N VAL A 220 -10.96 -3.52 -12.94
CA VAL A 220 -10.45 -4.10 -14.20
C VAL A 220 -11.03 -5.50 -14.41
N LYS A 221 -10.96 -6.05 -15.63
CA LYS A 221 -11.40 -7.43 -15.87
C LYS A 221 -10.58 -8.42 -15.04
N CYS A 222 -11.14 -9.55 -14.63
CA CYS A 222 -10.32 -10.60 -13.99
C CYS A 222 -9.48 -11.33 -15.05
N GLY A 223 -8.28 -11.79 -14.67
CA GLY A 223 -7.32 -12.40 -15.58
C GLY A 223 -5.87 -12.25 -15.15
N THR A 224 -4.97 -12.69 -16.02
CA THR A 224 -3.51 -12.59 -15.81
C THR A 224 -2.99 -11.28 -16.39
N TYR A 225 -2.24 -10.55 -15.58
CA TYR A 225 -1.63 -9.27 -15.89
C TYR A 225 -0.12 -9.39 -15.83
N LYS A 226 0.54 -8.86 -16.85
CA LYS A 226 1.98 -8.66 -16.86
C LYS A 226 2.28 -7.19 -17.12
N LEU A 227 3.06 -6.59 -16.22
CA LEU A 227 3.55 -5.22 -16.32
C LEU A 227 5.07 -5.26 -16.33
N SER A 228 5.64 -5.16 -17.52
CA SER A 228 7.08 -5.03 -17.73
C SER A 228 7.42 -3.66 -18.30
N GLY A 229 8.52 -3.08 -17.85
CA GLY A 229 9.01 -1.80 -18.33
C GLY A 229 10.41 -1.49 -17.82
N ASP A 230 11.32 -1.16 -18.75
CA ASP A 230 12.58 -0.49 -18.46
C ASP A 230 12.37 1.01 -18.70
N PHE A 231 12.09 1.75 -17.62
CA PHE A 231 11.86 3.18 -17.73
C PHE A 231 13.22 3.89 -17.75
N PRO A 232 13.50 4.73 -18.77
CA PRO A 232 14.75 5.48 -18.80
C PRO A 232 14.82 6.40 -17.57
N PRO A 233 16.04 6.70 -17.07
CA PRO A 233 16.19 7.61 -15.94
C PRO A 233 15.49 8.94 -16.20
N TRP A 234 14.69 9.42 -15.26
CA TRP A 234 14.07 10.74 -15.31
C TRP A 234 14.40 11.54 -14.06
N VAL A 235 14.58 12.84 -14.24
CA VAL A 235 14.75 13.78 -13.13
C VAL A 235 13.38 14.22 -12.65
N THR A 236 13.07 14.00 -11.39
CA THR A 236 11.88 14.52 -10.72
C THR A 236 12.27 15.40 -9.55
N THR A 237 11.40 16.32 -9.16
CA THR A 237 11.62 17.17 -7.99
C THR A 237 10.34 17.16 -7.18
N GLY A 238 10.43 16.79 -5.90
CA GLY A 238 9.30 16.93 -4.99
C GLY A 238 8.93 18.40 -4.85
N ALA A 239 7.64 18.74 -4.85
CA ALA A 239 7.21 20.12 -4.66
C ALA A 239 7.78 20.67 -3.34
N ASP A 240 8.35 21.88 -3.37
CA ASP A 240 8.70 22.57 -2.12
C ASP A 240 7.43 23.06 -1.44
N LEU A 241 6.97 22.29 -0.47
CA LEU A 241 5.77 22.59 0.27
C LEU A 241 6.01 23.62 1.38
N THR A 242 7.25 23.96 1.72
CA THR A 242 7.56 24.77 2.91
C THR A 242 6.93 26.15 2.89
N GLN A 243 6.79 26.74 1.69
CA GLN A 243 6.20 28.06 1.49
C GLN A 243 4.69 28.03 1.24
N THR A 244 4.07 26.84 1.12
CA THR A 244 2.65 26.73 0.82
C THR A 244 1.81 27.17 2.02
N THR A 245 0.82 28.01 1.75
CA THR A 245 -0.10 28.51 2.77
C THR A 245 -1.07 27.42 3.19
N VAL A 246 -1.19 27.17 4.49
CA VAL A 246 -2.20 26.24 5.02
C VAL A 246 -3.53 26.95 5.06
N THR A 247 -4.53 26.41 4.36
CA THR A 247 -5.92 26.89 4.46
C THR A 247 -6.74 25.83 5.19
N ALA A 248 -7.37 26.23 6.30
CA ALA A 248 -8.27 25.37 7.05
C ALA A 248 -9.56 25.10 6.24
N PRO A 249 -10.09 23.87 6.25
CA PRO A 249 -11.42 23.58 5.73
C PRO A 249 -12.49 24.43 6.44
N LYS A 250 -13.55 24.83 5.71
CA LYS A 250 -14.64 25.66 6.27
C LYS A 250 -15.32 25.01 7.49
N ASP A 251 -15.38 23.68 7.50
CA ASP A 251 -16.06 22.90 8.54
C ASP A 251 -15.14 22.57 9.73
N MET A 252 -13.88 23.04 9.70
CA MET A 252 -12.94 22.79 10.79
C MET A 252 -13.33 23.63 12.03
N PRO A 253 -13.34 23.05 13.24
CA PRO A 253 -13.60 23.81 14.44
C PRO A 253 -12.63 25.00 14.57
N LYS A 254 -13.15 26.21 14.84
CA LYS A 254 -12.36 27.45 14.93
C LYS A 254 -11.17 27.37 15.88
N TRP A 255 -11.25 26.53 16.92
CA TRP A 255 -10.13 26.33 17.85
C TRP A 255 -8.97 25.54 17.22
N VAL A 256 -9.25 24.61 16.30
CA VAL A 256 -8.24 23.87 15.54
C VAL A 256 -7.59 24.79 14.51
N GLU A 257 -8.40 25.63 13.84
CA GLU A 257 -7.92 26.62 12.87
C GLU A 257 -6.85 27.54 13.50
N LYS A 258 -7.08 28.01 14.73
CA LYS A 258 -6.10 28.83 15.47
C LYS A 258 -4.78 28.13 15.79
N LEU A 259 -4.78 26.80 15.85
CA LEU A 259 -3.59 25.99 16.11
C LEU A 259 -2.81 25.66 14.83
N LEU A 260 -3.42 25.83 13.65
CA LEU A 260 -2.75 25.60 12.38
C LEU A 260 -1.83 26.77 12.04
N PRO A 261 -0.53 26.54 11.79
CA PRO A 261 0.35 27.60 11.35
C PRO A 261 -0.02 28.03 9.92
N SER A 262 0.28 29.29 9.58
CA SER A 262 -0.05 29.85 8.27
C SER A 262 0.72 29.22 7.10
N LYS A 263 1.83 28.53 7.37
CA LYS A 263 2.68 27.87 6.36
C LYS A 263 2.91 26.42 6.71
N VAL A 264 2.98 25.57 5.69
CA VAL A 264 3.25 24.14 5.83
C VAL A 264 4.62 23.89 6.47
N GLY A 265 5.67 24.65 6.10
CA GLY A 265 7.01 24.50 6.71
C GLY A 265 7.10 24.87 8.20
N LYS A 266 6.01 25.39 8.79
CA LYS A 266 5.89 25.66 10.24
C LYS A 266 5.02 24.63 10.95
N MET A 267 4.45 23.66 10.22
CA MET A 267 3.65 22.59 10.82
C MET A 267 4.54 21.65 11.63
N PRO A 268 4.03 21.09 12.74
CA PRO A 268 4.72 20.03 13.44
C PRO A 268 4.92 18.83 12.49
N PRO A 269 5.92 17.97 12.76
CA PRO A 269 6.16 16.80 11.93
C PRO A 269 4.92 15.91 11.88
N PHE A 270 4.46 15.66 10.66
CA PHE A 270 3.31 14.82 10.37
C PHE A 270 3.61 14.01 9.11
N SER A 271 3.21 12.75 9.08
CA SER A 271 3.24 11.94 7.86
C SER A 271 1.89 11.26 7.63
N LEU A 272 1.57 11.03 6.37
CA LEU A 272 0.45 10.21 5.95
C LEU A 272 1.02 8.91 5.41
N SER A 273 0.69 7.79 6.05
CA SER A 273 1.06 6.46 5.63
C SER A 273 -0.12 5.80 4.93
N THR A 274 -0.08 5.70 3.62
CA THR A 274 -1.03 4.96 2.80
C THR A 274 -0.47 3.57 2.54
N ARG A 275 -1.05 2.56 3.17
CA ARG A 275 -0.77 1.15 2.85
C ARG A 275 -1.83 0.63 1.92
N VAL A 276 -1.43 -0.07 0.88
CA VAL A 276 -2.35 -0.76 -0.02
C VAL A 276 -2.02 -2.24 0.03
N ASN A 277 -3.01 -3.06 0.36
CA ASN A 277 -2.91 -4.50 0.40
C ASN A 277 -3.78 -5.09 -0.72
N MET A 278 -3.22 -6.03 -1.46
CA MET A 278 -3.96 -6.88 -2.38
C MET A 278 -4.26 -8.19 -1.65
N LYS A 279 -5.54 -8.54 -1.57
CA LYS A 279 -6.03 -9.70 -0.82
C LYS A 279 -6.77 -10.65 -1.73
N HIS A 280 -6.55 -11.93 -1.53
CA HIS A 280 -7.36 -12.97 -2.16
C HIS A 280 -8.80 -12.95 -1.61
N ALA A 281 -9.71 -13.65 -2.29
CA ALA A 281 -11.08 -13.86 -1.80
C ALA A 281 -11.15 -14.48 -0.39
N ASP A 282 -10.15 -15.28 0.01
CA ASP A 282 -10.03 -15.87 1.35
C ASP A 282 -9.48 -14.90 2.42
N GLY A 283 -9.10 -13.68 2.02
CA GLY A 283 -8.55 -12.63 2.87
C GLY A 283 -7.03 -12.66 3.05
N SER A 284 -6.33 -13.64 2.50
CA SER A 284 -4.87 -13.69 2.52
C SER A 284 -4.25 -12.58 1.67
N VAL A 285 -3.15 -11.98 2.14
CA VAL A 285 -2.49 -10.86 1.44
C VAL A 285 -1.44 -11.42 0.48
N PHE A 286 -1.55 -11.09 -0.81
CA PHE A 286 -0.59 -11.48 -1.86
C PHE A 286 0.18 -10.29 -2.45
N GLY A 287 -0.03 -9.09 -1.93
CA GLY A 287 0.72 -7.91 -2.33
C GLY A 287 0.52 -6.79 -1.33
N SER A 288 1.57 -6.03 -1.02
CA SER A 288 1.43 -4.85 -0.17
C SER A 288 2.45 -3.79 -0.55
N PHE A 289 2.01 -2.54 -0.67
CA PHE A 289 2.91 -1.40 -0.80
C PHE A 289 2.56 -0.33 0.22
N THR A 290 3.55 0.43 0.69
CA THR A 290 3.32 1.51 1.66
C THR A 290 3.93 2.81 1.16
N LEU A 291 3.10 3.81 0.96
CA LEU A 291 3.54 5.16 0.63
C LEU A 291 3.47 6.03 1.88
N GLU A 292 4.58 6.64 2.28
CA GLU A 292 4.62 7.55 3.42
C GLU A 292 5.08 8.95 2.99
N ALA A 293 4.18 9.93 3.01
CA ALA A 293 4.52 11.31 2.66
C ALA A 293 4.32 12.23 3.86
N GLY A 294 5.29 13.09 4.18
CA GLY A 294 5.18 13.94 5.36
C GLY A 294 6.22 15.04 5.49
N LEU A 295 6.06 15.84 6.54
CA LEU A 295 7.09 16.71 7.08
C LEU A 295 7.73 16.01 8.27
N GLU A 296 9.06 15.96 8.29
CA GLU A 296 9.86 15.38 9.39
C GLU A 296 10.58 16.45 10.20
#